data_AF-A0AAU9MQL0-F1
#
_entry.id   AF-A0AAU9MQL0-F1
#
_cell.length_a   1.000
_cell.length_b   1.000
_cell.length_c   1.000
_cell.angle_alpha   90.00
_cell.angle_beta   90.00
_cell.angle_gamma   90.00
#
_symmetry.space_group_name_H-M   'P 1'
#
loop_
_entity.id
_entity.type
_entity.pdbx_description
1 polymer ?
#
loop_
_entity_poly.entity_id
_entity_poly.type
_entity_poly.pdbx_seq_one_letter_code
_entity_poly.pdbx_strand_id
1 'polypeptide(L)'
;MDGYVNKINPEIMKGKGKKVDLNDVVRKERILACHKFISRWAYKTAIPFHALEDDSFKMMLEVVGQFGIGLTPPTRYSLSDPLLKHEVERTKSLLKKNEEVWKEIGCSIMADAWSDRKRRSIMNLCVNSRMGTVFISSKECSNESHTSQYIYDYVESCIQQGGPDHVVQVVTDNATNNMGAAKLLQEKRPTIFWTSCATHTINLMLEGIGGLPRFKKVLDQAKKLTIFIYAHHKTLAMMRNHTKKRELIRPGVTGFASAFLTLQSLSEKKEQLKNMFSSSEWEECKFSGTPKGRASYGTVTSLQFWAGVTQCLKVFSPLVKVLRMVDADWKPSMGFVYGELKVAKEEIMKALGGNEKAYKPIIDIINHKMKGRLA
;
A
#
# COMPACT_ATOMS: atom_id res chain seq x y z
N MET A 1 21.28 -31.39 5.38
CA MET A 1 19.90 -31.76 5.79
C MET A 1 19.81 -31.61 7.29
N ASP A 2 18.65 -31.23 7.82
CA ASP A 2 18.44 -31.18 9.27
C ASP A 2 18.50 -32.62 9.82
N GLY A 3 19.39 -32.88 10.79
CA GLY A 3 19.70 -34.21 11.32
C GLY A 3 18.54 -34.88 12.08
N TYR A 4 17.44 -34.16 12.28
CA TYR A 4 16.26 -34.63 13.00
C TYR A 4 15.08 -34.99 12.07
N VAL A 5 15.27 -34.97 10.74
CA VAL A 5 14.23 -35.32 9.77
C VAL A 5 14.28 -36.82 9.45
N ASN A 6 13.29 -37.57 9.95
CA ASN A 6 13.08 -38.97 9.55
C ASN A 6 12.87 -39.07 8.03
N LYS A 7 13.52 -40.05 7.38
CA LYS A 7 13.31 -40.37 5.96
C LYS A 7 11.82 -40.71 5.72
N ILE A 8 11.29 -40.33 4.57
CA ILE A 8 9.92 -40.67 4.16
C ILE A 8 9.79 -42.20 4.17
N ASN A 9 8.87 -42.76 4.98
CA ASN A 9 8.58 -44.19 4.96
C ASN A 9 7.52 -44.47 3.87
N PRO A 10 7.87 -45.14 2.76
CA PRO A 10 6.93 -45.39 1.65
C PRO A 10 5.80 -46.36 2.02
N GLU A 11 5.96 -47.17 3.07
CA GLU A 11 4.94 -48.10 3.56
C GLU A 11 3.69 -47.38 4.10
N ILE A 12 3.84 -46.18 4.68
CA ILE A 12 2.72 -45.34 5.17
C ILE A 12 1.78 -44.92 4.01
N MET A 13 2.28 -44.90 2.78
CA MET A 13 1.48 -44.55 1.60
C MET A 13 0.75 -45.73 0.96
N LYS A 14 1.08 -46.98 1.33
CA LYS A 14 0.50 -48.21 0.75
C LYS A 14 -0.48 -48.89 1.71
N GLY A 15 -1.61 -48.25 2.01
CA GLY A 15 -2.69 -48.89 2.76
C GLY A 15 -3.44 -49.92 1.90
N LYS A 16 -3.27 -51.23 2.18
CA LYS A 16 -4.18 -52.30 1.69
C LYS A 16 -5.46 -52.30 2.53
N GLY A 17 -6.63 -52.34 1.87
CA GLY A 17 -7.91 -51.94 2.48
C GLY A 17 -8.73 -53.01 3.22
N LYS A 18 -9.74 -52.54 3.97
CA LYS A 18 -11.14 -53.04 4.07
C LYS A 18 -12.02 -52.04 4.90
N LYS A 19 -13.35 -52.15 4.72
CA LYS A 19 -14.41 -51.11 4.83
C LYS A 19 -14.69 -50.50 6.23
N VAL A 20 -14.61 -49.15 6.27
CA VAL A 20 -15.25 -48.10 7.11
C VAL A 20 -15.09 -48.12 8.65
N ASP A 21 -13.95 -47.59 9.10
CA ASP A 21 -13.70 -46.49 10.08
C ASP A 21 -12.15 -46.36 10.22
N LEU A 22 -11.43 -47.46 9.99
CA LEU A 22 -9.97 -47.48 9.76
C LEU A 22 -9.52 -46.60 8.58
N ASN A 23 -10.34 -46.46 7.53
CA ASN A 23 -9.99 -45.62 6.38
C ASN A 23 -9.88 -44.13 6.76
N ASP A 24 -10.68 -43.65 7.70
CA ASP A 24 -10.64 -42.27 8.15
C ASP A 24 -9.45 -42.04 9.09
N VAL A 25 -9.14 -43.00 9.95
CA VAL A 25 -7.94 -42.96 10.79
C VAL A 25 -6.67 -42.98 9.93
N VAL A 26 -6.56 -43.92 9.00
CA VAL A 26 -5.42 -44.02 8.06
C VAL A 26 -5.33 -42.78 7.18
N ARG A 27 -6.45 -42.23 6.72
CA ARG A 27 -6.49 -40.98 5.96
C ARG A 27 -6.00 -39.80 6.81
N LYS A 28 -6.47 -39.67 8.05
CA LYS A 28 -6.03 -38.62 8.99
C LYS A 28 -4.54 -38.72 9.29
N GLU A 29 -4.01 -39.93 9.48
CA GLU A 29 -2.58 -40.16 9.69
C GLU A 29 -1.74 -39.76 8.46
N ARG A 30 -2.19 -40.12 7.25
CA ARG A 30 -1.52 -39.74 6.00
C ARG A 30 -1.55 -38.24 5.77
N ILE A 31 -2.69 -37.58 6.03
CA ILE A 31 -2.83 -36.12 5.98
C ILE A 31 -1.88 -35.48 6.98
N LEU A 32 -1.87 -35.96 8.23
CA LEU A 32 -0.99 -35.44 9.28
C LEU A 32 0.48 -35.60 8.91
N ALA A 33 0.87 -36.73 8.30
CA ALA A 33 2.22 -36.93 7.81
C ALA A 33 2.60 -35.87 6.75
N CYS A 34 1.73 -35.64 5.75
CA CYS A 34 1.96 -34.61 4.73
C CYS A 34 2.06 -33.21 5.36
N HIS A 35 1.13 -32.85 6.24
CA HIS A 35 1.12 -31.57 6.93
C HIS A 35 2.37 -31.35 7.78
N LYS A 36 2.91 -32.40 8.44
CA LYS A 36 4.18 -32.31 9.18
C LYS A 36 5.36 -31.95 8.27
N PHE A 37 5.43 -32.48 7.06
CA PHE A 37 6.50 -32.11 6.12
C PHE A 37 6.30 -30.71 5.53
N ILE A 38 5.07 -30.35 5.15
CA ILE A 38 4.73 -29.00 4.65
C ILE A 38 5.03 -27.94 5.71
N SER A 39 4.58 -28.14 6.95
CA SER A 39 4.84 -27.21 8.07
C SER A 39 6.33 -27.09 8.38
N ARG A 40 7.08 -28.19 8.42
CA ARG A 40 8.54 -28.14 8.60
C ARG A 40 9.23 -27.32 7.52
N TRP A 41 8.86 -27.53 6.25
CA TRP A 41 9.37 -26.73 5.14
C TRP A 41 9.02 -25.25 5.33
N ALA A 42 7.73 -24.93 5.54
CA ALA A 42 7.24 -23.57 5.68
C ALA A 42 7.90 -22.82 6.86
N TYR A 43 8.05 -23.44 8.02
CA TYR A 43 8.72 -22.84 9.18
C TYR A 43 10.21 -22.62 8.93
N LYS A 44 10.88 -23.61 8.31
CA LYS A 44 12.31 -23.55 8.04
C LYS A 44 12.67 -22.47 7.01
N THR A 45 11.84 -22.27 6.00
CA THR A 45 12.06 -21.27 4.95
C THR A 45 11.30 -19.96 5.20
N ALA A 46 10.65 -19.83 6.37
CA ALA A 46 9.89 -18.66 6.79
C ALA A 46 8.81 -18.24 5.77
N ILE A 47 8.09 -19.22 5.22
CA ILE A 47 6.97 -18.97 4.31
C ILE A 47 5.81 -18.30 5.09
N PRO A 48 5.33 -17.14 4.64
CA PRO A 48 4.12 -16.53 5.21
C PRO A 48 2.91 -17.46 5.08
N PHE A 49 2.09 -17.58 6.13
CA PHE A 49 0.95 -18.52 6.12
C PHE A 49 -0.08 -18.25 5.02
N HIS A 50 -0.26 -16.99 4.60
CA HIS A 50 -1.15 -16.67 3.48
C HIS A 50 -0.73 -17.35 2.17
N ALA A 51 0.55 -17.66 1.97
CA ALA A 51 1.01 -18.38 0.77
C ALA A 51 0.51 -19.83 0.72
N LEU A 52 0.15 -20.41 1.87
CA LEU A 52 -0.44 -21.76 1.95
C LEU A 52 -1.97 -21.75 1.73
N GLU A 53 -2.60 -20.58 1.85
CA GLU A 53 -4.03 -20.37 1.63
C GLU A 53 -4.35 -20.10 0.15
N ASP A 54 -3.34 -19.71 -0.63
CA ASP A 54 -3.44 -19.40 -2.05
C ASP A 54 -3.86 -20.62 -2.89
N ASP A 55 -4.70 -20.39 -3.89
CA ASP A 55 -5.21 -21.46 -4.74
C ASP A 55 -4.11 -22.11 -5.59
N SER A 56 -3.06 -21.37 -5.97
CA SER A 56 -1.91 -21.94 -6.68
C SER A 56 -1.17 -22.98 -5.85
N PHE A 57 -1.10 -22.80 -4.53
CA PHE A 57 -0.51 -23.80 -3.62
C PHE A 57 -1.38 -25.05 -3.55
N LYS A 58 -2.70 -24.90 -3.49
CA LYS A 58 -3.65 -26.04 -3.52
C LYS A 58 -3.54 -26.82 -4.83
N MET A 59 -3.50 -26.10 -5.96
CA MET A 59 -3.31 -26.70 -7.28
C MET A 59 -1.95 -27.41 -7.40
N MET A 60 -0.88 -26.84 -6.85
CA MET A 60 0.43 -27.49 -6.82
C MET A 60 0.36 -28.82 -6.05
N LEU A 61 -0.28 -28.86 -4.87
CA LEU A 61 -0.43 -30.10 -4.11
C LEU A 61 -1.23 -31.16 -4.88
N GLU A 62 -2.29 -30.74 -5.58
CA GLU A 62 -3.10 -31.63 -6.42
C GLU A 62 -2.26 -32.23 -7.57
N VAL A 63 -1.54 -31.39 -8.33
CA VAL A 63 -0.70 -31.86 -9.45
C VAL A 63 0.45 -32.75 -8.96
N VAL A 64 1.09 -32.41 -7.84
CA VAL A 64 2.13 -33.27 -7.22
C VAL A 64 1.53 -34.60 -6.78
N GLY A 65 0.32 -34.58 -6.19
CA GLY A 65 -0.41 -35.77 -5.78
C GLY A 65 -0.78 -36.68 -6.95
N GLN A 66 -1.23 -36.09 -8.06
CA GLN A 66 -1.57 -36.79 -9.30
C GLN A 66 -0.34 -37.39 -10.01
N PHE A 67 0.80 -36.70 -9.98
CA PHE A 67 2.05 -37.21 -10.54
C PHE A 67 2.53 -38.48 -9.79
N GLY A 68 2.43 -38.47 -8.45
CA GLY A 68 2.81 -39.59 -7.61
C GLY A 68 4.32 -39.62 -7.26
N ILE A 69 4.84 -40.82 -6.99
CA ILE A 69 6.22 -41.01 -6.51
C ILE A 69 7.22 -40.75 -7.64
N GLY A 70 8.27 -39.97 -7.34
CA GLY A 70 9.40 -39.78 -8.25
C GLY A 70 9.53 -38.38 -8.84
N LEU A 71 8.60 -37.46 -8.53
CA LEU A 71 8.74 -36.06 -8.93
C LEU A 71 9.98 -35.45 -8.27
N THR A 72 10.90 -34.93 -9.08
CA THR A 72 12.02 -34.12 -8.61
C THR A 72 11.62 -32.65 -8.62
N PRO A 73 12.00 -31.86 -7.60
CA PRO A 73 11.72 -30.44 -7.58
C PRO A 73 12.46 -29.73 -8.74
N PRO A 74 11.88 -28.67 -9.32
CA PRO A 74 12.55 -27.90 -10.36
C PRO A 74 13.84 -27.27 -9.82
N THR A 75 14.86 -27.22 -10.67
CA THR A 75 16.14 -26.59 -10.29
C THR A 75 16.00 -25.06 -10.21
N ARG A 76 16.94 -24.40 -9.53
CA ARG A 76 17.01 -22.93 -9.51
C ARG A 76 17.05 -22.36 -10.93
N TYR A 77 17.88 -22.93 -11.80
CA TYR A 77 17.99 -22.49 -13.19
C TYR A 77 16.65 -22.63 -13.91
N SER A 78 16.00 -23.79 -13.79
CA SER A 78 14.69 -24.06 -14.40
C SER A 78 13.64 -23.04 -13.98
N LEU A 79 13.59 -22.67 -12.69
CA LEU A 79 12.67 -21.66 -12.16
C LEU A 79 13.01 -20.25 -12.62
N SER A 80 14.29 -19.88 -12.65
CA SER A 80 14.71 -18.50 -12.95
C SER A 80 14.69 -18.12 -14.42
N ASP A 81 14.66 -19.10 -15.33
CA ASP A 81 14.72 -18.83 -16.78
C ASP A 81 13.63 -19.56 -17.60
N PRO A 82 13.69 -20.86 -17.90
CA PRO A 82 12.74 -21.49 -18.82
C PRO A 82 11.30 -21.50 -18.28
N LEU A 83 11.06 -21.87 -17.01
CA LEU A 83 9.70 -21.87 -16.45
C LEU A 83 9.15 -20.46 -16.29
N LEU A 84 10.01 -19.48 -15.98
CA LEU A 84 9.62 -18.08 -15.94
C LEU A 84 9.18 -17.58 -17.33
N LYS A 85 9.94 -17.91 -18.39
CA LYS A 85 9.57 -17.60 -19.78
C LYS A 85 8.22 -18.22 -20.16
N HIS A 86 7.97 -19.47 -19.76
CA HIS A 86 6.70 -20.13 -20.00
C HIS A 86 5.54 -19.42 -19.29
N GLU A 87 5.71 -19.02 -18.03
CA GLU A 87 4.67 -18.29 -17.30
C GLU A 87 4.42 -16.88 -17.87
N VAL A 88 5.47 -16.21 -18.34
CA VAL A 88 5.33 -14.92 -19.06
C VAL A 88 4.53 -15.12 -20.33
N GLU A 89 4.83 -16.14 -21.13
CA GLU A 89 4.11 -16.40 -22.39
C GLU A 89 2.65 -16.82 -22.15
N ARG A 90 2.41 -17.66 -21.14
CA ARG A 90 1.06 -18.02 -20.69
C ARG A 90 0.28 -16.78 -20.29
N THR A 91 0.90 -15.90 -19.50
CA THR A 91 0.26 -14.64 -19.05
C THR A 91 -0.03 -13.72 -20.24
N LYS A 92 0.92 -13.51 -21.16
CA LYS A 92 0.69 -12.74 -22.39
C LYS A 92 -0.47 -13.30 -23.22
N SER A 93 -0.55 -14.62 -23.36
CA SER A 93 -1.64 -15.26 -24.09
C SER A 93 -3.00 -14.99 -23.45
N LEU A 94 -3.08 -15.00 -22.11
CA LEU A 94 -4.32 -14.64 -21.39
C LEU A 94 -4.68 -13.16 -21.54
N LEU A 95 -3.69 -12.27 -21.68
CA LEU A 95 -3.89 -10.83 -21.82
C LEU A 95 -4.39 -10.41 -23.21
N LYS A 96 -4.33 -11.27 -24.24
CA LYS A 96 -4.86 -10.95 -25.58
C LYS A 96 -6.34 -10.53 -25.56
N LYS A 97 -7.13 -11.11 -24.65
CA LYS A 97 -8.54 -10.72 -24.46
C LYS A 97 -8.67 -9.27 -23.95
N ASN A 98 -7.74 -8.83 -23.10
CA ASN A 98 -7.69 -7.44 -22.66
C ASN A 98 -7.34 -6.53 -23.84
N GLU A 99 -6.36 -6.91 -24.67
CA GLU A 99 -5.97 -6.14 -25.86
C GLU A 99 -7.13 -5.97 -26.85
N GLU A 100 -7.95 -7.00 -27.07
CA GLU A 100 -9.17 -6.89 -27.90
C GLU A 100 -10.16 -5.86 -27.34
N VAL A 101 -10.35 -5.84 -26.01
CA VAL A 101 -11.21 -4.86 -25.35
C VAL A 101 -10.62 -3.45 -25.44
N TRP A 102 -9.29 -3.29 -25.37
CA TRP A 102 -8.65 -2.00 -25.57
C TRP A 102 -8.97 -1.44 -26.96
N LYS A 103 -8.99 -2.30 -28.00
CA LYS A 103 -9.32 -1.89 -29.37
C LYS A 103 -10.76 -1.41 -29.54
N GLU A 104 -11.69 -2.07 -28.85
CA GLU A 104 -13.13 -1.80 -28.96
C GLU A 104 -13.56 -0.52 -28.23
N ILE A 105 -13.03 -0.30 -27.02
CA ILE A 105 -13.58 0.68 -26.06
C ILE A 105 -12.54 1.67 -25.53
N GLY A 106 -11.28 1.44 -25.88
CA GLY A 106 -10.14 2.20 -25.41
C GLY A 106 -9.58 1.76 -24.05
N CYS A 107 -8.41 2.29 -23.71
CA CYS A 107 -7.75 2.05 -22.44
C CYS A 107 -7.05 3.31 -21.89
N SER A 108 -6.66 3.25 -20.62
CA SER A 108 -5.87 4.29 -19.95
C SER A 108 -4.51 3.73 -19.53
N ILE A 109 -3.43 4.43 -19.88
CA ILE A 109 -2.09 4.08 -19.39
C ILE A 109 -1.87 4.78 -18.06
N MET A 110 -1.34 4.05 -17.09
CA MET A 110 -0.95 4.56 -15.78
C MET A 110 0.56 4.42 -15.62
N ALA A 111 1.25 5.52 -15.31
CA ALA A 111 2.66 5.49 -14.97
C ALA A 111 2.86 5.89 -13.51
N ASP A 112 3.57 5.04 -12.77
CA ASP A 112 3.93 5.29 -11.37
C ASP A 112 5.44 5.17 -11.19
N ALA A 113 6.03 6.19 -10.58
CA ALA A 113 7.46 6.23 -10.31
C ALA A 113 7.68 6.34 -8.81
N TRP A 114 8.50 5.44 -8.27
CA TRP A 114 8.86 5.46 -6.87
C TRP A 114 10.35 5.20 -6.69
N SER A 115 10.86 5.59 -5.52
CA SER A 115 12.24 5.31 -5.11
C SER A 115 12.23 4.48 -3.85
N ASP A 116 12.97 3.38 -3.85
CA ASP A 116 13.10 2.52 -2.68
C ASP A 116 14.04 3.13 -1.62
N ARG A 117 14.11 2.49 -0.44
CA ARG A 117 15.01 2.94 0.64
C ARG A 117 16.50 2.82 0.30
N LYS A 118 16.84 2.06 -0.73
CA LYS A 118 18.20 1.92 -1.27
C LYS A 118 18.48 2.93 -2.39
N ARG A 119 17.57 3.89 -2.62
CA ARG A 119 17.63 4.91 -3.68
C ARG A 119 17.62 4.34 -5.10
N ARG A 120 17.07 3.14 -5.28
CA ARG A 120 16.76 2.65 -6.63
C ARG A 120 15.47 3.30 -7.07
N SER A 121 15.48 3.94 -8.24
CA SER A 121 14.25 4.44 -8.83
C SER A 121 13.67 3.43 -9.81
N ILE A 122 12.38 3.20 -9.68
CA ILE A 122 11.63 2.26 -10.50
C ILE A 122 10.42 2.99 -11.06
N MET A 123 10.19 2.83 -12.36
CA MET A 123 9.01 3.33 -13.05
C MET A 123 8.22 2.16 -13.61
N ASN A 124 6.96 2.08 -13.22
CA ASN A 124 6.02 1.05 -13.61
C ASN A 124 5.02 1.60 -14.62
N LEU A 125 4.63 0.76 -15.56
CA LEU A 125 3.54 1.03 -16.49
C LEU A 125 2.46 -0.04 -16.34
N CYS A 126 1.24 0.44 -16.22
CA CYS A 126 0.04 -0.38 -16.22
C CYS A 126 -0.94 0.14 -17.27
N VAL A 127 -1.78 -0.74 -17.80
CA VAL A 127 -2.90 -0.37 -18.66
C VAL A 127 -4.19 -0.74 -17.94
N ASN A 128 -5.08 0.23 -17.76
CA ASN A 128 -6.38 0.05 -17.15
C ASN A 128 -7.49 0.07 -18.21
N SER A 129 -8.48 -0.80 -18.03
CA SER A 129 -9.64 -0.93 -18.91
C SER A 129 -10.84 -1.45 -18.12
N ARG A 130 -12.00 -1.66 -18.77
CA ARG A 130 -13.16 -2.28 -18.11
C ARG A 130 -12.89 -3.68 -17.54
N MET A 131 -11.87 -4.38 -18.04
CA MET A 131 -11.46 -5.70 -17.56
C MET A 131 -10.53 -5.65 -16.34
N GLY A 132 -10.19 -4.44 -15.88
CA GLY A 132 -9.24 -4.19 -14.81
C GLY A 132 -7.87 -3.73 -15.30
N THR A 133 -6.93 -3.68 -14.37
CA THR A 133 -5.57 -3.18 -14.55
C THR A 133 -4.61 -4.31 -14.89
N VAL A 134 -3.80 -4.11 -15.93
CA VAL A 134 -2.77 -5.03 -16.39
C VAL A 134 -1.41 -4.37 -16.19
N PHE A 135 -0.49 -5.07 -15.52
CA PHE A 135 0.91 -4.66 -15.46
C PHE A 135 1.60 -4.92 -16.81
N ILE A 136 2.24 -3.90 -17.38
CA ILE A 136 2.92 -4.00 -18.68
C ILE A 136 4.43 -4.16 -18.48
N SER A 137 5.03 -3.27 -17.70
CA SER A 137 6.47 -3.23 -17.54
C SER A 137 6.91 -2.46 -16.30
N SER A 138 8.11 -2.78 -15.85
CA SER A 138 8.81 -2.06 -14.79
C SER A 138 10.25 -1.85 -15.25
N LYS A 139 10.75 -0.62 -15.10
CA LYS A 139 12.09 -0.24 -15.49
C LYS A 139 12.81 0.41 -14.31
N GLU A 140 13.98 -0.11 -13.97
CA GLU A 140 14.89 0.59 -13.08
C GLU A 140 15.48 1.79 -13.82
N CYS A 141 15.29 2.98 -13.27
CA CYS A 141 15.67 4.27 -13.87
C CYS A 141 16.69 5.03 -13.01
N SER A 142 17.39 4.34 -12.09
CA SER A 142 18.32 4.95 -11.12
C SER A 142 19.43 5.81 -11.76
N ASN A 143 19.87 5.47 -12.98
CA ASN A 143 20.91 6.18 -13.72
C ASN A 143 20.37 7.25 -14.68
N GLU A 144 19.04 7.41 -14.75
CA GLU A 144 18.38 8.29 -15.72
C GLU A 144 17.97 9.59 -15.04
N SER A 145 18.05 10.71 -15.76
CA SER A 145 17.75 12.03 -15.21
C SER A 145 16.24 12.32 -15.03
N HIS A 146 15.37 11.31 -15.19
CA HIS A 146 13.91 11.40 -15.16
C HIS A 146 13.36 12.67 -15.83
N THR A 147 13.95 13.08 -16.95
CA THR A 147 13.51 14.27 -17.66
C THR A 147 12.09 14.05 -18.18
N SER A 148 11.39 15.15 -18.44
CA SER A 148 10.10 15.14 -19.13
C SER A 148 10.13 14.31 -20.42
N GLN A 149 11.25 14.39 -21.16
CA GLN A 149 11.46 13.63 -22.39
C GLN A 149 11.57 12.12 -22.12
N TYR A 150 12.38 11.73 -21.13
CA TYR A 150 12.54 10.31 -20.78
C TYR A 150 11.23 9.65 -20.35
N ILE A 151 10.44 10.35 -19.53
CA ILE A 151 9.10 9.89 -19.11
C ILE A 151 8.19 9.77 -20.34
N TYR A 152 8.17 10.80 -21.19
CA TYR A 152 7.39 10.79 -22.43
C TYR A 152 7.76 9.58 -23.30
N ASP A 153 9.04 9.31 -23.53
CA ASP A 153 9.49 8.22 -24.40
C ASP A 153 9.07 6.84 -23.84
N TYR A 154 9.09 6.67 -22.52
CA TYR A 154 8.64 5.43 -21.89
C TYR A 154 7.13 5.25 -22.01
N VAL A 155 6.34 6.30 -21.76
CA VAL A 155 4.88 6.27 -21.97
C VAL A 155 4.54 6.04 -23.44
N GLU A 156 5.24 6.72 -24.36
CA GLU A 156 5.07 6.60 -25.80
C GLU A 156 5.31 5.16 -26.28
N SER A 157 6.33 4.48 -25.74
CA SER A 157 6.57 3.06 -26.05
C SER A 157 5.37 2.17 -25.70
N CYS A 158 4.67 2.50 -24.61
CA CYS A 158 3.47 1.79 -24.18
C CYS A 158 2.25 2.16 -25.03
N ILE A 159 2.12 3.42 -25.45
CA ILE A 159 1.09 3.85 -26.39
C ILE A 159 1.20 3.08 -27.72
N GLN A 160 2.44 2.95 -28.23
CA GLN A 160 2.70 2.19 -29.45
C GLN A 160 2.33 0.71 -29.29
N GLN A 161 2.67 0.10 -28.15
CA GLN A 161 2.33 -1.29 -27.85
C GLN A 161 0.81 -1.50 -27.72
N GLY A 162 0.09 -0.56 -27.09
CA GLY A 162 -1.36 -0.63 -26.89
C GLY A 162 -2.17 -0.31 -28.15
N GLY A 163 -1.52 0.22 -29.21
CA GLY A 163 -2.18 0.78 -30.37
C GLY A 163 -2.60 2.23 -30.10
N PRO A 164 -1.98 3.22 -30.77
CA PRO A 164 -2.22 4.63 -30.46
C PRO A 164 -3.68 5.08 -30.56
N ASP A 165 -4.46 4.48 -31.46
CA ASP A 165 -5.89 4.80 -31.66
C ASP A 165 -6.78 4.27 -30.55
N HIS A 166 -6.23 3.44 -29.66
CA HIS A 166 -6.96 2.76 -28.58
C HIS A 166 -6.63 3.35 -27.21
N VAL A 167 -5.62 4.21 -27.12
CA VAL A 167 -5.26 4.87 -25.86
C VAL A 167 -6.02 6.18 -25.76
N VAL A 168 -6.89 6.29 -24.76
CA VAL A 168 -7.72 7.50 -24.53
C VAL A 168 -7.00 8.47 -23.60
N GLN A 169 -6.24 7.94 -22.65
CA GLN A 169 -5.72 8.73 -21.53
C GLN A 169 -4.41 8.17 -20.96
N VAL A 170 -3.55 9.07 -20.49
CA VAL A 170 -2.40 8.79 -19.63
C VAL A 170 -2.66 9.40 -18.25
N VAL A 171 -2.37 8.62 -17.20
CA VAL A 171 -2.51 9.01 -15.79
C VAL A 171 -1.15 8.91 -15.10
N THR A 172 -0.69 10.02 -14.52
CA THR A 172 0.57 10.06 -13.74
C THR A 172 0.40 10.85 -12.46
N ASP A 173 1.38 10.80 -11.56
CA ASP A 173 1.45 11.77 -10.47
C ASP A 173 1.68 13.21 -10.97
N ASN A 174 1.68 14.18 -10.05
CA ASN A 174 1.83 15.60 -10.36
C ASN A 174 3.28 16.10 -10.25
N ALA A 175 4.28 15.22 -10.34
CA ALA A 175 5.67 15.65 -10.37
C ALA A 175 5.93 16.58 -11.56
N THR A 176 6.85 17.53 -11.40
CA THR A 176 7.15 18.55 -12.42
C THR A 176 7.54 17.95 -13.77
N ASN A 177 8.29 16.86 -13.76
CA ASN A 177 8.76 16.21 -14.98
C ASN A 177 7.62 15.48 -15.70
N ASN A 178 6.66 14.91 -14.96
CA ASN A 178 5.42 14.38 -15.52
C ASN A 178 4.59 15.49 -16.17
N MET A 179 4.50 16.68 -15.56
CA MET A 179 3.82 17.82 -16.18
C MET A 179 4.50 18.30 -17.47
N GLY A 180 5.82 18.15 -17.59
CA GLY A 180 6.53 18.41 -18.84
C GLY A 180 6.26 17.34 -19.90
N ALA A 181 6.23 16.07 -19.50
CA ALA A 181 5.87 14.96 -20.39
C ALA A 181 4.43 15.11 -20.92
N ALA A 182 3.51 15.59 -20.08
CA ALA A 182 2.14 15.92 -20.47
C ALA A 182 2.06 16.92 -21.62
N LYS A 183 2.88 17.98 -21.58
CA LYS A 183 2.94 18.98 -22.67
C LYS A 183 3.46 18.36 -23.97
N LEU A 184 4.52 17.56 -23.89
CA LEU A 184 5.05 16.85 -25.05
C LEU A 184 4.02 15.90 -25.66
N LEU A 185 3.24 15.19 -24.83
CA LEU A 185 2.16 14.34 -25.29
C LEU A 185 1.05 15.14 -25.96
N GLN A 186 0.64 16.27 -25.37
CA GLN A 186 -0.39 17.12 -25.94
C GLN A 186 -0.01 17.66 -27.33
N GLU A 187 1.27 18.02 -27.53
CA GLU A 187 1.77 18.51 -28.82
C GLU A 187 1.85 17.38 -29.87
N LYS A 188 2.32 16.20 -29.49
CA LYS A 188 2.55 15.09 -30.43
C LYS A 188 1.32 14.20 -30.66
N ARG A 189 0.41 14.14 -29.68
CA ARG A 189 -0.78 13.28 -29.65
C ARG A 189 -1.97 14.03 -29.04
N PRO A 190 -2.53 15.04 -29.75
CA PRO A 190 -3.59 15.89 -29.20
C PRO A 190 -4.91 15.15 -28.91
N THR A 191 -5.07 13.92 -29.41
CA THR A 191 -6.24 13.07 -29.16
C THR A 191 -6.16 12.29 -27.84
N ILE A 192 -5.00 12.24 -27.19
CA ILE A 192 -4.81 11.51 -25.93
C ILE A 192 -4.76 12.49 -24.76
N PHE A 193 -5.64 12.29 -23.78
CA PHE A 193 -5.68 13.14 -22.59
C PHE A 193 -4.55 12.78 -21.62
N TRP A 194 -3.86 13.80 -21.09
CA TRP A 194 -3.04 13.60 -19.89
C TRP A 194 -3.81 14.05 -18.66
N THR A 195 -3.82 13.22 -17.63
CA THR A 195 -4.55 13.48 -16.39
C THR A 195 -3.69 13.26 -15.16
N SER A 196 -3.93 14.10 -14.18
CA SER A 196 -3.33 13.99 -12.86
C SER A 196 -3.95 12.87 -12.05
N CYS A 197 -3.13 12.09 -11.35
CA CYS A 197 -3.59 11.08 -10.41
C CYS A 197 -4.45 11.72 -9.30
N ALA A 198 -5.66 11.18 -9.11
CA ALA A 198 -6.60 11.66 -8.10
C ALA A 198 -6.07 11.45 -6.68
N THR A 199 -5.51 10.27 -6.38
CA THR A 199 -4.90 9.94 -5.09
C THR A 199 -3.79 10.93 -4.75
N HIS A 200 -2.91 11.22 -5.71
CA HIS A 200 -1.83 12.18 -5.50
C HIS A 200 -2.38 13.62 -5.33
N THR A 201 -3.38 14.01 -6.12
CA THR A 201 -3.99 15.35 -6.03
C THR A 201 -4.68 15.58 -4.68
N ILE A 202 -5.41 14.60 -4.15
CA ILE A 202 -6.05 14.69 -2.82
C ILE A 202 -4.98 14.68 -1.71
N ASN A 203 -3.91 13.90 -1.86
CA ASN A 203 -2.77 13.97 -0.94
C ASN A 203 -2.14 15.38 -0.89
N LEU A 204 -2.01 16.06 -2.04
CA LEU A 204 -1.52 17.45 -2.09
C LEU A 204 -2.50 18.45 -1.44
N MET A 205 -3.82 18.19 -1.50
CA MET A 205 -4.80 18.99 -0.75
C MET A 205 -4.57 18.83 0.76
N LEU A 206 -4.50 17.58 1.21
CA LEU A 206 -4.27 17.24 2.62
C LEU A 206 -2.94 17.82 3.14
N GLU A 207 -1.86 17.72 2.34
CA GLU A 207 -0.57 18.32 2.66
C GLU A 207 -0.63 19.84 2.75
N GLY A 208 -1.27 20.50 1.78
CA GLY A 208 -1.46 21.95 1.80
C GLY A 208 -2.21 22.40 3.07
N ILE A 209 -3.27 21.69 3.44
CA ILE A 209 -4.04 22.00 4.65
C ILE A 209 -3.18 21.74 5.89
N GLY A 210 -2.48 20.60 5.97
CA GLY A 210 -1.57 20.30 7.06
C GLY A 210 -0.42 21.29 7.24
N GLY A 211 -0.05 22.00 6.17
CA GLY A 211 0.92 23.10 6.20
C GLY A 211 0.45 24.36 6.93
N LEU A 212 -0.86 24.55 7.13
CA LEU A 212 -1.39 25.73 7.85
C LEU A 212 -0.88 25.74 9.30
N PRO A 213 -0.45 26.89 9.86
CA PRO A 213 0.22 26.96 11.18
C PRO A 213 -0.52 26.24 12.31
N ARG A 214 -1.86 26.35 12.33
CA ARG A 214 -2.73 25.70 13.33
C ARG A 214 -2.70 24.17 13.30
N PHE A 215 -2.51 23.56 12.13
CA PHE A 215 -2.45 22.10 11.97
C PHE A 215 -1.00 21.61 12.00
N LYS A 216 -0.08 22.36 11.37
CA LYS A 216 1.35 22.05 11.31
C LYS A 216 1.95 21.84 12.70
N LYS A 217 1.63 22.72 13.65
CA LYS A 217 2.12 22.61 15.03
C LYS A 217 1.73 21.28 15.68
N VAL A 218 0.46 20.87 15.54
CA VAL A 218 -0.07 19.61 16.09
C VAL A 218 0.58 18.40 15.42
N LEU A 219 0.69 18.43 14.08
CA LEU A 219 1.33 17.37 13.29
C LEU A 219 2.80 17.19 13.69
N ASP A 220 3.54 18.28 13.86
CA ASP A 220 4.94 18.25 14.28
C ASP A 220 5.11 17.73 15.71
N GLN A 221 4.20 18.09 16.63
CA GLN A 221 4.19 17.52 17.99
C GLN A 221 3.91 16.02 17.98
N ALA A 222 2.90 15.57 17.23
CA ALA A 222 2.58 14.15 17.07
C ALA A 222 3.74 13.35 16.45
N LYS A 223 4.42 13.92 15.44
CA LYS A 223 5.61 13.32 14.82
C LYS A 223 6.77 13.22 15.82
N LYS A 224 7.05 14.27 16.60
CA LYS A 224 8.10 14.25 17.62
C LYS A 224 7.82 13.23 18.72
N LEU A 225 6.58 13.15 19.19
CA LEU A 225 6.15 12.17 20.19
C LEU A 225 6.34 10.73 19.69
N THR A 226 5.86 10.44 18.48
CA THR A 226 6.01 9.10 17.88
C THR A 226 7.47 8.74 17.65
N ILE A 227 8.29 9.66 17.12
CA ILE A 227 9.74 9.43 16.98
C ILE A 227 10.37 9.12 18.34
N PHE A 228 10.03 9.88 19.39
CA PHE A 228 10.60 9.66 20.72
C PHE A 228 10.23 8.28 21.29
N ILE A 229 8.96 7.88 21.22
CA ILE A 229 8.50 6.57 21.73
C ILE A 229 9.28 5.43 21.07
N TYR A 230 9.50 5.50 19.76
CA TYR A 230 10.20 4.47 18.99
C TYR A 230 11.73 4.61 19.00
N ALA A 231 12.30 5.68 19.56
CA ALA A 231 13.74 5.92 19.53
C ALA A 231 14.53 4.97 20.45
N HIS A 232 13.89 4.43 21.50
CA HIS A 232 14.57 3.59 22.48
C HIS A 232 13.77 2.32 22.80
N HIS A 233 14.47 1.20 23.00
CA HIS A 233 13.83 -0.07 23.35
C HIS A 233 12.97 0.02 24.62
N LYS A 234 13.42 0.78 25.63
CA LYS A 234 12.69 0.94 26.91
C LYS A 234 11.38 1.72 26.72
N THR A 235 11.39 2.85 26.02
CA THR A 235 10.17 3.63 25.75
C THR A 235 9.19 2.88 24.85
N LEU A 236 9.70 2.12 23.88
CA LEU A 236 8.89 1.28 23.01
C LEU A 236 8.25 0.11 23.77
N ALA A 237 9.02 -0.59 24.61
CA ALA A 237 8.52 -1.68 25.44
C ALA A 237 7.42 -1.20 26.40
N MET A 238 7.65 -0.07 27.07
CA MET A 238 6.67 0.55 27.95
C MET A 238 5.37 0.90 27.20
N MET A 239 5.47 1.54 26.03
CA MET A 239 4.29 1.81 25.19
C MET A 239 3.52 0.51 24.85
N ARG A 240 4.23 -0.56 24.46
CA ARG A 240 3.61 -1.86 24.16
C ARG A 240 2.93 -2.48 25.37
N ASN A 241 3.49 -2.35 26.56
CA ASN A 241 2.88 -2.84 27.79
C ASN A 241 1.54 -2.13 28.05
N HIS A 242 1.54 -0.79 27.98
CA HIS A 242 0.32 0.00 28.21
C HIS A 242 -0.73 -0.14 27.09
N THR A 243 -0.32 -0.46 25.88
CA THR A 243 -1.21 -0.60 24.71
C THR A 243 -1.60 -2.04 24.39
N LYS A 244 -1.25 -3.01 25.22
CA LYS A 244 -1.48 -4.45 24.97
C LYS A 244 -0.89 -4.90 23.62
N LYS A 245 0.34 -4.48 23.34
CA LYS A 245 1.11 -4.71 22.10
C LYS A 245 0.48 -4.11 20.84
N ARG A 246 -0.49 -3.20 20.95
CA ARG A 246 -1.06 -2.47 19.81
C ARG A 246 -0.16 -1.32 19.42
N GLU A 247 0.51 -1.46 18.28
CA GLU A 247 1.44 -0.46 17.74
C GLU A 247 0.75 0.87 17.38
N LEU A 248 1.53 1.96 17.41
CA LEU A 248 1.15 3.23 16.80
C LEU A 248 1.44 3.18 15.30
N ILE A 249 0.58 3.81 14.51
CA ILE A 249 0.86 4.02 13.09
C ILE A 249 1.90 5.14 12.99
N ARG A 250 3.05 4.82 12.40
CA ARG A 250 4.13 5.78 12.20
C ARG A 250 3.92 6.56 10.90
N PRO A 251 4.30 7.85 10.85
CA PRO A 251 4.32 8.60 9.60
C PRO A 251 5.20 7.85 8.59
N GLY A 252 4.63 7.52 7.44
CA GLY A 252 5.32 6.87 6.33
C GLY A 252 5.99 7.91 5.42
N VAL A 253 6.87 7.45 4.54
CA VAL A 253 7.44 8.30 3.47
C VAL A 253 6.38 8.60 2.39
N THR A 254 5.42 7.69 2.20
CA THR A 254 4.42 7.72 1.14
C THR A 254 3.13 8.40 1.61
N GLY A 255 3.03 9.72 1.42
CA GLY A 255 1.77 10.48 1.44
C GLY A 255 1.26 10.98 2.82
N PHE A 256 0.42 12.01 2.76
CA PHE A 256 -0.16 12.67 3.95
C PHE A 256 -1.14 11.78 4.72
N ALA A 257 -1.75 10.79 4.07
CA ALA A 257 -2.60 9.79 4.72
C ALA A 257 -1.95 9.17 5.96
N SER A 258 -0.63 8.95 5.93
CA SER A 258 0.11 8.40 7.06
C SER A 258 0.13 9.35 8.27
N ALA A 259 0.17 10.67 8.06
CA ALA A 259 0.10 11.65 9.14
C ALA A 259 -1.28 11.65 9.81
N PHE A 260 -2.35 11.53 9.02
CA PHE A 260 -3.71 11.36 9.54
C PHE A 260 -3.85 10.08 10.36
N LEU A 261 -3.37 8.95 9.83
CA LEU A 261 -3.40 7.66 10.53
C LEU A 261 -2.59 7.70 11.83
N THR A 262 -1.47 8.42 11.87
CA THR A 262 -0.72 8.66 13.11
C THR A 262 -1.56 9.42 14.14
N LEU A 263 -2.22 10.50 13.76
CA LEU A 263 -3.10 11.25 14.66
C LEU A 263 -4.26 10.38 15.17
N GLN A 264 -4.87 9.59 14.29
CA GLN A 264 -5.95 8.68 14.65
C GLN A 264 -5.46 7.63 15.66
N SER A 265 -4.31 7.01 15.38
CA SER A 265 -3.70 6.00 16.25
C SER A 265 -3.31 6.55 17.62
N LEU A 266 -2.83 7.81 17.68
CA LEU A 266 -2.55 8.52 18.93
C LEU A 266 -3.84 8.79 19.70
N SER A 267 -4.90 9.25 19.03
CA SER A 267 -6.21 9.54 19.64
C SER A 267 -6.84 8.28 20.24
N GLU A 268 -6.79 7.16 19.52
CA GLU A 268 -7.31 5.85 19.99
C GLU A 268 -6.55 5.32 21.22
N LYS A 269 -5.28 5.69 21.36
CA LYS A 269 -4.39 5.24 22.44
C LYS A 269 -4.11 6.33 23.48
N LYS A 270 -4.91 7.40 23.47
CA LYS A 270 -4.69 8.60 24.30
C LYS A 270 -4.56 8.26 25.78
N GLU A 271 -5.50 7.49 26.33
CA GLU A 271 -5.50 7.16 27.76
C GLU A 271 -4.37 6.20 28.12
N GLN A 272 -4.03 5.24 27.26
CA GLN A 272 -2.89 4.35 27.45
C GLN A 272 -1.56 5.11 27.43
N LEU A 273 -1.43 6.09 26.53
CA LEU A 273 -0.25 6.95 26.46
C LEU A 273 -0.16 7.87 27.69
N LYS A 274 -1.27 8.44 28.16
CA LYS A 274 -1.27 9.20 29.42
C LYS A 274 -0.83 8.33 30.60
N ASN A 275 -1.38 7.12 30.72
CA ASN A 275 -1.01 6.20 31.79
C ASN A 275 0.47 5.79 31.71
N MET A 276 1.00 5.59 30.49
CA MET A 276 2.43 5.33 30.28
C MET A 276 3.28 6.46 30.85
N PHE A 277 3.00 7.71 30.45
CA PHE A 277 3.79 8.88 30.84
C PHE A 277 3.57 9.32 32.29
N SER A 278 2.57 8.77 32.98
CA SER A 278 2.32 8.99 34.42
C SER A 278 2.65 7.76 35.28
N SER A 279 3.32 6.75 34.72
CA SER A 279 3.69 5.54 35.46
C SER A 279 4.98 5.72 36.26
N SER A 280 5.13 4.98 37.36
CA SER A 280 6.40 4.91 38.10
C SER A 280 7.55 4.43 37.21
N GLU A 281 7.26 3.49 36.28
CA GLU A 281 8.24 3.01 35.29
C GLU A 281 8.78 4.15 34.40
N TRP A 282 7.93 5.14 34.08
CA TRP A 282 8.34 6.33 33.34
C TRP A 282 9.16 7.28 34.21
N GLU A 283 8.77 7.52 35.46
CA GLU A 283 9.52 8.39 36.38
C GLU A 283 10.96 7.90 36.58
N GLU A 284 11.13 6.59 36.79
CA GLU A 284 12.42 5.91 36.92
C GLU A 284 13.18 5.77 35.58
N CYS A 285 12.54 6.09 34.46
CA CYS A 285 13.16 5.95 33.15
C CYS A 285 14.16 7.08 32.91
N LYS A 286 15.43 6.76 32.64
CA LYS A 286 16.48 7.75 32.30
C LYS A 286 16.10 8.74 31.19
N PHE A 287 15.16 8.38 30.32
CA PHE A 287 14.70 9.23 29.22
C PHE A 287 13.71 10.31 29.68
N SER A 288 13.05 10.16 30.83
CA SER A 288 12.09 11.14 31.38
C SER A 288 12.75 12.49 31.64
N GLY A 289 13.97 12.47 32.19
CA GLY A 289 14.80 13.65 32.44
C GLY A 289 15.48 14.26 31.22
N THR A 290 15.32 13.70 30.01
CA THR A 290 15.89 14.30 28.79
C THR A 290 15.02 15.45 28.28
N PRO A 291 15.58 16.43 27.54
CA PRO A 291 14.76 17.49 26.92
C PRO A 291 13.64 16.93 26.03
N LYS A 292 13.91 15.84 25.30
CA LYS A 292 12.93 15.15 24.45
C LYS A 292 11.86 14.42 25.26
N GLY A 293 12.23 13.81 26.38
CA GLY A 293 11.31 13.15 27.31
C GLY A 293 10.35 14.14 27.96
N ARG A 294 10.87 15.24 28.53
CA ARG A 294 10.05 16.33 29.09
C ARG A 294 9.10 16.94 28.05
N ALA A 295 9.58 17.18 26.83
CA ALA A 295 8.74 17.68 25.75
C ALA A 295 7.64 16.69 25.34
N SER A 296 7.94 15.39 25.32
CA SER A 296 6.97 14.33 25.01
C SER A 296 5.92 14.20 26.12
N TYR A 297 6.33 14.22 27.39
CA TYR A 297 5.45 14.27 28.54
C TYR A 297 4.50 15.47 28.46
N GLY A 298 5.05 16.68 28.26
CA GLY A 298 4.25 17.90 28.12
C GLY A 298 3.28 17.88 26.93
N THR A 299 3.64 17.17 25.84
CA THR A 299 2.74 16.97 24.70
C THR A 299 1.57 16.06 25.09
N VAL A 300 1.83 14.94 25.76
CA VAL A 300 0.81 13.96 26.16
C VAL A 300 -0.11 14.49 27.26
N THR A 301 0.37 15.35 28.15
CA THR A 301 -0.46 15.97 29.20
C THR A 301 -1.19 17.22 28.74
N SER A 302 -0.81 17.82 27.59
CA SER A 302 -1.43 19.04 27.07
C SER A 302 -2.85 18.82 26.57
N LEU A 303 -3.82 19.48 27.21
CA LEU A 303 -5.21 19.55 26.73
C LEU A 303 -5.30 20.20 25.34
N GLN A 304 -4.50 21.24 25.10
CA GLN A 304 -4.46 21.95 23.82
C GLN A 304 -3.99 21.04 22.68
N PHE A 305 -2.99 20.20 22.92
CA PHE A 305 -2.53 19.22 21.94
C PHE A 305 -3.66 18.26 21.55
N TRP A 306 -4.34 17.64 22.52
CA TRP A 306 -5.42 16.69 22.23
C TRP A 306 -6.65 17.34 21.59
N ALA A 307 -6.98 18.59 21.96
CA ALA A 307 -8.00 19.37 21.26
C ALA A 307 -7.59 19.63 19.80
N GLY A 308 -6.32 19.96 19.56
CA GLY A 308 -5.74 20.11 18.23
C GLY A 308 -5.77 18.82 17.41
N VAL A 309 -5.44 17.66 18.00
CA VAL A 309 -5.55 16.34 17.37
C VAL A 309 -6.99 16.09 16.92
N THR A 310 -7.96 16.34 17.81
CA THR A 310 -9.39 16.19 17.52
C THR A 310 -9.83 17.09 16.36
N GLN A 311 -9.37 18.34 16.35
CA GLN A 311 -9.67 19.28 15.26
C GLN A 311 -9.06 18.83 13.94
N CYS A 312 -7.80 18.37 13.93
CA CYS A 312 -7.15 17.82 12.74
C CYS A 312 -7.95 16.62 12.20
N LEU A 313 -8.36 15.68 13.05
CA LEU A 313 -9.14 14.52 12.62
C LEU A 313 -10.47 14.93 11.99
N LYS A 314 -11.19 15.90 12.58
CA LYS A 314 -12.45 16.41 12.02
C LYS A 314 -12.26 17.07 10.65
N VAL A 315 -11.18 17.84 10.45
CA VAL A 315 -10.92 18.57 9.19
C VAL A 315 -10.37 17.66 8.10
N PHE A 316 -9.49 16.71 8.45
CA PHE A 316 -8.86 15.82 7.47
C PHE A 316 -9.71 14.62 7.09
N SER A 317 -10.56 14.12 8.01
CA SER A 317 -11.34 12.91 7.78
C SER A 317 -12.17 12.95 6.49
N PRO A 318 -12.86 14.03 6.12
CA PRO A 318 -13.65 14.07 4.89
C PRO A 318 -12.80 13.82 3.64
N LEU A 319 -11.66 14.50 3.49
CA LEU A 319 -10.75 14.29 2.37
C LEU A 319 -10.06 12.91 2.41
N VAL A 320 -9.79 12.36 3.61
CA VAL A 320 -9.26 11.00 3.75
C VAL A 320 -10.27 9.95 3.31
N LYS A 321 -11.59 10.17 3.51
CA LYS A 321 -12.63 9.29 2.97
C LYS A 321 -12.59 9.30 1.44
N VAL A 322 -12.51 10.49 0.82
CA VAL A 322 -12.38 10.61 -0.65
C VAL A 322 -11.10 9.93 -1.13
N LEU A 323 -9.98 10.12 -0.43
CA LEU A 323 -8.71 9.47 -0.73
C LEU A 323 -8.84 7.94 -0.73
N ARG A 324 -9.43 7.36 0.33
CA ARG A 324 -9.62 5.91 0.42
C ARG A 324 -10.56 5.36 -0.65
N MET A 325 -11.55 6.16 -1.06
CA MET A 325 -12.44 5.78 -2.15
C MET A 325 -11.70 5.74 -3.49
N VAL A 326 -10.84 6.72 -3.79
CA VAL A 326 -10.08 6.72 -5.05
C VAL A 326 -8.97 5.68 -5.10
N ASP A 327 -8.43 5.33 -3.93
CA ASP A 327 -7.37 4.34 -3.75
C ASP A 327 -7.93 2.89 -3.64
N ALA A 328 -9.26 2.72 -3.67
CA ALA A 328 -9.89 1.41 -3.58
C ALA A 328 -9.94 0.72 -4.94
N ASP A 329 -9.26 -0.43 -5.06
CA ASP A 329 -9.13 -1.17 -6.33
C ASP A 329 -10.39 -1.94 -6.78
N TRP A 330 -11.42 -2.03 -5.94
CA TRP A 330 -12.58 -2.91 -6.19
C TRP A 330 -13.80 -2.21 -6.82
N LYS A 331 -13.83 -0.88 -6.87
CA LYS A 331 -14.95 -0.12 -7.48
C LYS A 331 -14.45 1.10 -8.25
N PRO A 332 -14.84 1.28 -9.53
CA PRO A 332 -14.56 2.51 -10.27
C PRO A 332 -15.08 3.74 -9.53
N SER A 333 -14.16 4.62 -9.13
CA SER A 333 -14.44 5.74 -8.22
C SER A 333 -14.48 7.10 -8.93
N MET A 334 -13.88 7.21 -10.12
CA MET A 334 -13.72 8.48 -10.85
C MET A 334 -15.03 9.25 -11.06
N GLY A 335 -16.14 8.54 -11.36
CA GLY A 335 -17.46 9.16 -11.54
C GLY A 335 -18.03 9.82 -10.28
N PHE A 336 -17.50 9.50 -9.10
CA PHE A 336 -17.96 10.02 -7.81
C PHE A 336 -17.06 11.12 -7.25
N VAL A 337 -15.81 11.22 -7.71
CA VAL A 337 -14.78 12.09 -7.10
C VAL A 337 -15.24 13.53 -6.94
N TYR A 338 -15.82 14.13 -7.98
CA TYR A 338 -16.26 15.52 -7.93
C TYR A 338 -17.37 15.75 -6.91
N GLY A 339 -18.35 14.85 -6.84
CA GLY A 339 -19.45 14.90 -5.88
C GLY A 339 -18.94 14.71 -4.45
N GLU A 340 -18.09 13.72 -4.22
CA GLU A 340 -17.49 13.44 -2.91
C GLU A 340 -16.57 14.56 -2.43
N LEU A 341 -15.88 15.25 -3.33
CA LEU A 341 -15.12 16.46 -3.00
C LEU A 341 -16.05 17.62 -2.58
N LYS A 342 -17.23 17.77 -3.18
CA LYS A 342 -18.23 18.75 -2.71
C LYS A 342 -18.72 18.40 -1.31
N VAL A 343 -19.12 17.16 -1.08
CA VAL A 343 -19.53 16.66 0.24
C VAL A 343 -18.42 16.88 1.27
N ALA A 344 -17.17 16.58 0.93
CA ALA A 344 -16.04 16.79 1.83
C ALA A 344 -15.84 18.27 2.21
N LYS A 345 -16.02 19.20 1.26
CA LYS A 345 -15.98 20.65 1.55
C LYS A 345 -17.09 21.04 2.53
N GLU A 346 -18.31 20.55 2.33
CA GLU A 346 -19.44 20.80 3.23
C GLU A 346 -19.22 20.23 4.64
N GLU A 347 -18.72 19.00 4.75
CA GLU A 347 -18.36 18.40 6.03
C GLU A 347 -17.29 19.23 6.77
N ILE A 348 -16.28 19.73 6.07
CA ILE A 348 -15.24 20.60 6.66
C ILE A 348 -15.82 21.92 7.15
N MET A 349 -16.68 22.57 6.35
CA MET A 349 -17.34 23.82 6.75
C MET A 349 -18.20 23.64 8.00
N LYS A 350 -18.97 22.54 8.06
CA LYS A 350 -19.76 22.17 9.25
C LYS A 350 -18.88 21.86 10.46
N ALA A 351 -17.77 21.12 10.27
CA ALA A 351 -16.83 20.79 11.34
C ALA A 351 -16.17 22.02 11.98
N LEU A 352 -16.08 23.13 11.25
CA LEU A 352 -15.57 24.41 11.72
C LEU A 352 -16.68 25.41 12.12
N GLY A 353 -17.90 24.91 12.32
CA GLY A 353 -19.04 25.70 12.80
C GLY A 353 -19.48 26.80 11.85
N GLY A 354 -19.24 26.66 10.54
CA GLY A 354 -19.57 27.70 9.56
C GLY A 354 -18.72 28.97 9.67
N ASN A 355 -17.63 28.96 10.45
CA ASN A 355 -16.75 30.12 10.58
C ASN A 355 -15.91 30.31 9.31
N GLU A 356 -16.27 31.30 8.48
CA GLU A 356 -15.60 31.58 7.20
C GLU A 356 -14.11 31.82 7.35
N LYS A 357 -13.68 32.61 8.35
CA LYS A 357 -12.24 32.85 8.60
C LYS A 357 -11.49 31.54 8.88
N ALA A 358 -12.17 30.56 9.48
CA ALA A 358 -11.59 29.27 9.78
C ALA A 358 -11.59 28.33 8.57
N TYR A 359 -12.66 28.22 7.78
CA TYR A 359 -12.72 27.24 6.69
C TYR A 359 -12.18 27.77 5.36
N LYS A 360 -12.25 29.08 5.08
CA LYS A 360 -11.90 29.65 3.77
C LYS A 360 -10.50 29.29 3.30
N PRO A 361 -9.42 29.41 4.13
CA PRO A 361 -8.09 28.99 3.70
C PRO A 361 -8.00 27.50 3.33
N ILE A 362 -8.84 26.65 3.93
CA ILE A 362 -8.88 25.21 3.64
C ILE A 362 -9.55 24.97 2.29
N ILE A 363 -10.70 25.61 2.07
CA ILE A 363 -11.45 25.51 0.82
C ILE A 363 -10.64 26.08 -0.36
N ASP A 364 -9.92 27.18 -0.15
CA ASP A 364 -9.05 27.77 -1.16
C ASP A 364 -7.92 26.81 -1.58
N ILE A 365 -7.30 26.10 -0.62
CA ILE A 365 -6.32 25.06 -0.91
C ILE A 365 -6.94 23.93 -1.73
N ILE A 366 -8.13 23.45 -1.34
CA ILE A 366 -8.83 22.38 -2.07
C ILE A 366 -9.12 22.83 -3.50
N ASN A 367 -9.71 24.02 -3.69
CA ASN A 367 -10.04 24.55 -5.00
C ASN A 367 -8.80 24.74 -5.87
N HIS A 368 -7.73 25.31 -5.31
CA HIS A 368 -6.49 25.54 -6.03
C HIS A 368 -5.84 24.22 -6.50
N LYS A 369 -5.83 23.18 -5.65
CA LYS A 369 -5.27 21.87 -6.02
C LYS A 369 -6.18 21.06 -6.95
N MET A 370 -7.49 21.32 -6.95
CA MET A 370 -8.47 20.66 -7.82
C MET A 370 -8.45 21.20 -9.25
N LYS A 371 -8.23 22.51 -9.41
CA LYS A 371 -8.34 23.23 -10.69
C LYS A 371 -7.43 22.64 -11.77
N GLY A 372 -8.02 22.25 -12.91
CA GLY A 372 -7.28 21.72 -14.06
C GLY A 372 -6.69 20.33 -13.82
N ARG A 373 -7.19 19.61 -12.80
CA ARG A 373 -6.78 18.25 -12.46
C ARG A 373 -7.96 17.32 -12.27
N LEU A 374 -8.89 17.70 -11.38
CA LEU A 374 -10.08 16.91 -11.01
C LEU A 374 -11.40 17.63 -11.31
N ALA A 375 -11.32 18.88 -11.79
CA ALA A 375 -12.46 19.70 -12.18
C ALA A 375 -12.05 20.75 -13.21
#